data_AF-A0A8H6ZUM4-F1
#
_entry.id   AF-A0A8H6ZUM4-F1
#
_cell.length_a   1.000
_cell.length_b   1.000
_cell.length_c   1.000
_cell.angle_alpha   90.00
_cell.angle_beta   90.00
_cell.angle_gamma   90.00
#
_symmetry.space_group_name_H-M   'P 1'
#
loop_
_entity.id
_entity.type
_entity.pdbx_description
1 polymer ?
#
loop_
_entity_poly.entity_id
_entity_poly.type
_entity_poly.pdbx_seq_one_letter_code
_entity_poly.pdbx_strand_id
1 'polypeptide(L)'
;MPAVLKQPSDFPFKEALPSGGAKEAPDSFRGYLNEGGLYAERVGAHLPGFPDNSWPNGSPTTGLKKAGINFYRTSFNLNLPDGFGIPIRLSITPSEISSRFRAQIYLNGWQFGKYVNDIGPQTLFVLPEGLLRRKGTNTLALSLWSLDQEGASIAGLQLVADGSFETSLHFKDVDAPDFAAQRSGRPPALSVEPM
;
A
#
# COMPACT_ATOMS: atom_id res chain seq x y z
N MET A 1 -10.59 22.69 43.78
CA MET A 1 -10.85 21.29 43.38
C MET A 1 -11.18 21.30 41.89
N PRO A 2 -10.51 20.54 41.02
CA PRO A 2 -10.90 20.49 39.62
C PRO A 2 -12.24 19.75 39.51
N ALA A 3 -13.20 20.36 38.83
CA ALA A 3 -14.47 19.73 38.53
C ALA A 3 -14.23 18.59 37.53
N VAL A 4 -14.34 17.34 37.99
CA VAL A 4 -14.41 16.19 37.10
C VAL A 4 -15.78 16.23 36.46
N LEU A 5 -15.84 16.60 35.18
CA LEU A 5 -17.03 16.38 34.37
C LEU A 5 -17.28 14.87 34.34
N LYS A 6 -18.39 14.41 34.93
CA LYS A 6 -18.84 13.01 34.76
C LYS A 6 -18.88 12.74 33.26
N GLN A 7 -18.09 11.78 32.78
CA GLN A 7 -18.23 11.28 31.42
C GLN A 7 -19.66 10.76 31.25
N PRO A 8 -20.46 11.28 30.31
CA PRO A 8 -21.70 10.64 29.90
C PRO A 8 -21.39 9.20 29.45
N SER A 9 -22.17 8.23 29.93
CA SER A 9 -22.04 6.81 29.58
C SER A 9 -22.36 6.50 28.12
N ASP A 10 -23.02 7.43 27.41
CA ASP A 10 -23.56 7.21 26.06
C ASP A 10 -23.10 8.29 25.09
N PHE A 11 -21.85 8.18 24.62
CA PHE A 11 -21.41 8.90 23.42
C PHE A 11 -21.74 8.03 22.19
N PRO A 12 -22.55 8.52 21.22
CA PRO A 12 -22.76 7.79 19.98
C PRO A 12 -21.48 7.79 19.14
N PHE A 13 -20.86 6.63 18.96
CA PHE A 13 -19.69 6.44 18.10
C PHE A 13 -20.10 6.09 16.66
N LYS A 14 -19.26 6.50 15.69
CA LYS A 14 -19.34 6.05 14.30
C LYS A 14 -18.02 5.38 13.95
N GLU A 15 -18.09 4.21 13.32
CA GLU A 15 -16.93 3.46 12.84
C GLU A 15 -16.97 3.37 11.32
N ALA A 16 -15.80 3.38 10.68
CA ALA A 16 -15.65 3.13 9.25
C ALA A 16 -14.80 1.88 9.05
N LEU A 17 -15.41 0.86 8.44
CA LEU A 17 -14.77 -0.40 8.06
C LEU A 17 -14.24 -0.29 6.61
N PRO A 18 -13.53 -1.32 6.08
CA PRO A 18 -13.35 -1.44 4.63
C PRO A 18 -14.70 -1.21 3.92
N SER A 19 -14.70 -0.54 2.76
CA SER A 19 -15.93 -0.15 2.05
C SER A 19 -16.93 -1.32 1.99
N GLY A 20 -18.09 -1.22 2.65
CA GLY A 20 -19.13 -2.26 2.66
C GLY A 20 -18.93 -3.43 3.65
N GLY A 21 -17.85 -3.44 4.44
CA GLY A 21 -17.50 -4.55 5.32
C GLY A 21 -17.19 -5.84 4.55
N ALA A 22 -17.05 -6.98 5.24
CA ALA A 22 -16.65 -8.23 4.61
C ALA A 22 -17.64 -8.75 3.55
N LYS A 23 -18.93 -8.44 3.69
CA LYS A 23 -20.01 -8.93 2.81
C LYS A 23 -20.18 -8.09 1.54
N GLU A 24 -19.95 -6.77 1.63
CA GLU A 24 -20.19 -5.83 0.52
C GLU A 24 -18.88 -5.17 0.05
N ALA A 25 -17.74 -5.83 0.28
CA ALA A 25 -16.43 -5.37 -0.17
C ALA A 25 -16.44 -5.16 -1.70
N PRO A 26 -15.95 -4.00 -2.20
CA PRO A 26 -15.95 -3.70 -3.64
C PRO A 26 -15.01 -4.62 -4.42
N ASP A 27 -13.98 -5.17 -3.77
CA ASP A 27 -13.05 -6.12 -4.37
C ASP A 27 -13.33 -7.56 -3.93
N SER A 28 -14.25 -8.22 -4.64
CA SER A 28 -14.51 -9.65 -4.45
C SER A 28 -13.44 -10.55 -5.07
N PHE A 29 -12.60 -10.01 -5.98
CA PHE A 29 -11.58 -10.78 -6.69
C PHE A 29 -10.35 -11.02 -5.83
N ARG A 30 -9.85 -9.97 -5.14
CA ARG A 30 -8.72 -10.06 -4.21
C ARG A 30 -9.14 -10.51 -2.80
N GLY A 31 -10.44 -10.51 -2.55
CA GLY A 31 -11.05 -10.95 -1.30
C GLY A 31 -11.07 -9.85 -0.23
N TYR A 32 -11.98 -10.00 0.73
CA TYR A 32 -12.32 -8.97 1.72
C TYR A 32 -11.18 -8.60 2.69
N LEU A 33 -10.11 -9.40 2.76
CA LEU A 33 -8.95 -9.14 3.63
C LEU A 33 -7.79 -8.41 2.93
N ASN A 34 -7.90 -8.18 1.62
CA ASN A 34 -6.90 -7.42 0.87
C ASN A 34 -6.86 -5.94 1.29
N GLU A 35 -8.01 -5.40 1.71
CA GLU A 35 -8.19 -3.99 2.07
C GLU A 35 -8.51 -3.84 3.55
N GLY A 36 -7.86 -2.85 4.16
CA GLY A 36 -8.22 -2.31 5.46
C GLY A 36 -9.17 -1.12 5.36
N GLY A 37 -9.17 -0.31 6.42
CA GLY A 37 -10.04 0.85 6.56
C GLY A 37 -9.40 2.19 6.22
N LEU A 38 -8.17 2.26 5.68
CA LEU A 38 -7.56 3.54 5.36
C LEU A 38 -8.32 4.24 4.23
N TYR A 39 -8.34 5.57 4.24
CA TYR A 39 -9.05 6.35 3.21
C TYR A 39 -8.63 5.96 1.78
N ALA A 40 -7.33 5.84 1.53
CA ALA A 40 -6.77 5.41 0.25
C ALA A 40 -7.23 4.00 -0.17
N GLU A 41 -7.43 3.09 0.79
CA GLU A 41 -7.98 1.75 0.52
C GLU A 41 -9.45 1.87 0.12
N ARG A 42 -10.26 2.59 0.91
CA ARG A 42 -11.70 2.75 0.66
C ARG A 42 -11.99 3.32 -0.73
N VAL A 43 -11.25 4.34 -1.15
CA VAL A 43 -11.42 4.96 -2.48
C VAL A 43 -10.77 4.15 -3.61
N GLY A 44 -10.04 3.07 -3.32
CA GLY A 44 -9.40 2.22 -4.33
C GLY A 44 -8.08 2.75 -4.88
N ALA A 45 -7.40 3.66 -4.17
CA ALA A 45 -6.15 4.24 -4.63
C ALA A 45 -5.02 3.21 -4.76
N HIS A 46 -5.10 2.05 -4.11
CA HIS A 46 -4.11 0.98 -4.26
C HIS A 46 -4.20 0.25 -5.63
N LEU A 47 -5.30 0.41 -6.37
CA LEU A 47 -5.57 -0.32 -7.62
C LEU A 47 -4.83 0.30 -8.82
N PRO A 48 -4.48 -0.49 -9.86
CA PRO A 48 -4.05 0.05 -11.15
C PRO A 48 -5.08 1.02 -11.74
N GLY A 49 -4.61 2.07 -12.42
CA GLY A 49 -5.48 3.00 -13.15
C GLY A 49 -6.25 4.01 -12.29
N PHE A 50 -6.08 4.04 -10.96
CA PHE A 50 -6.66 5.12 -10.14
C PHE A 50 -6.10 6.50 -10.55
N PRO A 51 -6.96 7.53 -10.70
CA PRO A 51 -6.57 8.85 -11.21
C PRO A 51 -5.88 9.69 -10.11
N ASP A 52 -4.55 9.63 -10.05
CA ASP A 52 -3.71 10.38 -9.11
C ASP A 52 -3.02 11.60 -9.74
N ASN A 53 -3.41 12.00 -10.94
CA ASN A 53 -2.81 13.12 -11.69
C ASN A 53 -2.87 14.46 -10.94
N SER A 54 -3.84 14.62 -10.03
CA SER A 54 -3.99 15.82 -9.22
C SER A 54 -3.23 15.76 -7.89
N TRP A 55 -2.57 14.64 -7.59
CA TRP A 55 -1.82 14.50 -6.35
C TRP A 55 -0.49 15.27 -6.47
N PRO A 56 -0.04 15.92 -5.38
CA PRO A 56 1.27 16.52 -5.38
C PRO A 56 2.35 15.43 -5.45
N ASN A 57 3.48 15.78 -6.08
CA ASN A 57 4.64 14.91 -6.10
C ASN A 57 5.19 14.72 -4.68
N GLY A 58 5.54 13.48 -4.34
CA GLY A 58 6.13 13.14 -3.05
C GLY A 58 6.80 11.78 -3.10
N SER A 59 7.64 11.49 -2.10
CA SER A 59 8.32 10.21 -1.98
C SER A 59 8.20 9.69 -0.54
N PRO A 60 7.98 8.37 -0.32
CA PRO A 60 8.04 7.79 1.01
C PRO A 60 9.42 7.95 1.66
N THR A 61 10.47 8.23 0.88
CA THR A 61 11.82 8.54 1.39
C THR A 61 11.98 9.97 1.89
N THR A 62 11.12 10.89 1.46
CA THR A 62 10.99 12.22 2.09
C THR A 62 10.02 12.18 3.26
N GLY A 63 8.99 11.33 3.15
CA GLY A 63 8.09 10.98 4.23
C GLY A 63 7.16 12.12 4.68
N LEU A 64 6.67 11.98 5.91
CA LEU A 64 5.81 12.95 6.59
C LEU A 64 6.65 13.80 7.55
N LYS A 65 6.21 15.02 7.82
CA LYS A 65 6.83 15.91 8.83
C LYS A 65 6.11 15.94 10.17
N LYS A 66 5.02 15.18 10.29
CA LYS A 66 4.21 15.07 11.50
C LYS A 66 3.50 13.71 11.59
N ALA A 67 2.88 13.44 12.74
CA ALA A 67 2.02 12.29 12.93
C ALA A 67 0.87 12.31 11.91
N GLY A 68 0.63 11.18 11.25
CA GLY A 68 -0.36 11.11 10.17
C GLY A 68 -0.11 9.95 9.21
N ILE A 69 -0.91 9.92 8.14
CA ILE A 69 -0.83 8.88 7.11
C ILE A 69 -0.82 9.55 5.75
N ASN A 70 0.24 9.30 4.96
CA ASN A 70 0.26 9.59 3.52
C ASN A 70 0.18 8.27 2.75
N PHE A 71 -0.36 8.36 1.53
CA PHE A 71 -0.40 7.24 0.59
C PHE A 71 0.36 7.63 -0.66
N TYR A 72 1.34 6.81 -1.04
CA TYR A 72 2.20 7.03 -2.18
C TYR A 72 1.87 6.01 -3.27
N ARG A 73 1.99 6.44 -4.52
CA ARG A 73 1.80 5.58 -5.68
C ARG A 73 2.84 5.90 -6.73
N THR A 74 3.24 4.88 -7.46
CA THR A 74 4.07 5.01 -8.64
C THR A 74 3.79 3.86 -9.60
N SER A 75 4.25 4.01 -10.84
CA SER A 75 4.22 2.93 -11.84
C SER A 75 5.60 2.73 -12.42
N PHE A 76 5.94 1.48 -12.72
CA PHE A 76 7.21 1.11 -13.35
C PHE A 76 6.99 0.01 -14.39
N ASN A 77 7.86 -0.03 -15.40
CA ASN A 77 7.81 -1.04 -16.45
C ASN A 77 8.88 -2.09 -16.23
N LEU A 78 8.53 -3.36 -16.46
CA LEU A 78 9.48 -4.46 -16.57
C LEU A 78 9.46 -5.03 -17.99
N ASN A 79 10.61 -5.55 -18.40
CA ASN A 79 10.77 -6.32 -19.64
C ASN A 79 11.80 -7.43 -19.40
N LEU A 80 11.43 -8.38 -18.53
CA LEU A 80 12.30 -9.49 -18.16
C LEU A 80 12.38 -10.53 -19.29
N PRO A 81 13.55 -11.17 -19.52
CA PRO A 81 13.69 -12.18 -20.55
C PRO A 81 12.81 -13.42 -20.27
N ASP A 82 12.38 -14.07 -21.36
CA ASP A 82 11.72 -15.38 -21.29
C ASP A 82 12.75 -16.48 -21.02
N GLY A 83 12.28 -17.63 -20.52
CA GLY A 83 13.15 -18.77 -20.20
C GLY A 83 13.95 -18.61 -18.91
N PHE A 84 13.76 -17.51 -18.17
CA PHE A 84 14.41 -17.26 -16.88
C PHE A 84 13.40 -16.91 -15.78
N GLY A 85 13.47 -17.61 -14.65
CA GLY A 85 12.93 -17.14 -13.38
C GLY A 85 13.84 -16.05 -12.83
N ILE A 86 13.28 -14.88 -12.50
CA ILE A 86 14.04 -13.76 -11.95
C ILE A 86 13.26 -13.28 -10.74
N PRO A 87 13.52 -13.83 -9.53
CA PRO A 87 12.84 -13.40 -8.32
C PRO A 87 13.13 -11.92 -8.05
N ILE A 88 12.08 -11.10 -8.08
CA ILE A 88 12.15 -9.67 -7.76
C ILE A 88 11.64 -9.46 -6.33
N ARG A 89 12.33 -8.61 -5.58
CA ARG A 89 11.95 -8.20 -4.24
C ARG A 89 11.89 -6.69 -4.11
N LEU A 90 10.99 -6.21 -3.27
CA LEU A 90 11.05 -4.86 -2.75
C LEU A 90 11.90 -4.85 -1.49
N SER A 91 13.01 -4.13 -1.52
CA SER A 91 13.90 -3.91 -0.39
C SER A 91 13.58 -2.58 0.27
N ILE A 92 13.41 -2.63 1.59
CA ILE A 92 13.26 -1.47 2.46
C ILE A 92 14.51 -1.36 3.32
N THR A 93 15.24 -0.26 3.20
CA THR A 93 16.29 0.09 4.16
C THR A 93 15.62 0.57 5.44
N PRO A 94 15.86 -0.08 6.61
CA PRO A 94 15.32 0.39 7.87
C PRO A 94 15.76 1.82 8.19
N SER A 95 14.84 2.60 8.74
CA SER A 95 15.19 3.86 9.38
C SER A 95 15.64 3.59 10.82
N GLU A 96 16.11 4.62 11.52
CA GLU A 96 16.41 4.52 12.96
C GLU A 96 15.26 3.88 13.73
N ILE A 97 15.54 2.94 14.63
CA ILE A 97 14.52 2.17 15.35
C ILE A 97 13.59 3.04 16.21
N SER A 98 14.05 4.25 16.56
CA SER A 98 13.28 5.27 17.27
C SER A 98 12.20 5.94 16.40
N SER A 99 12.31 5.87 15.06
CA SER A 99 11.28 6.38 14.14
C SER A 99 10.17 5.34 14.02
N ARG A 100 9.03 5.58 14.69
CA ARG A 100 7.94 4.60 14.73
C ARG A 100 6.96 4.88 13.60
N PHE A 101 6.96 3.99 12.62
CA PHE A 101 6.00 4.03 11.53
C PHE A 101 5.64 2.64 11.04
N ARG A 102 4.48 2.59 10.37
CA ARG A 102 3.96 1.40 9.72
C ARG A 102 3.79 1.67 8.24
N ALA A 103 4.08 0.68 7.41
CA ALA A 103 3.77 0.75 5.99
C ALA A 103 3.02 -0.51 5.52
N GLN A 104 2.08 -0.31 4.60
CA GLN A 104 1.40 -1.38 3.88
C GLN A 104 1.78 -1.25 2.42
N ILE A 105 2.08 -2.37 1.78
CA ILE A 105 2.67 -2.43 0.44
C ILE A 105 1.69 -3.11 -0.51
N TYR A 106 1.39 -2.46 -1.63
CA TYR A 106 0.46 -2.96 -2.64
C TYR A 106 1.11 -3.05 -4.01
N LEU A 107 0.98 -4.20 -4.66
CA LEU A 107 1.46 -4.47 -6.02
C LEU A 107 0.25 -4.80 -6.89
N ASN A 108 -0.01 -3.98 -7.90
CA ASN A 108 -1.14 -4.16 -8.81
C ASN A 108 -2.48 -4.38 -8.06
N GLY A 109 -2.67 -3.66 -6.95
CA GLY A 109 -3.84 -3.75 -6.07
C GLY A 109 -3.78 -4.81 -4.97
N TRP A 110 -2.83 -5.73 -4.99
CA TRP A 110 -2.69 -6.76 -3.95
C TRP A 110 -1.86 -6.26 -2.79
N GLN A 111 -2.38 -6.32 -1.58
CA GLN A 111 -1.60 -6.11 -0.36
C GLN A 111 -0.72 -7.35 -0.14
N PHE A 112 0.60 -7.17 -0.13
CA PHE A 112 1.54 -8.30 0.02
C PHE A 112 2.58 -8.08 1.12
N GLY A 113 2.53 -6.95 1.84
CA GLY A 113 3.51 -6.63 2.86
C GLY A 113 3.00 -5.65 3.89
N LYS A 114 3.32 -5.92 5.16
CA LYS A 114 3.23 -4.96 6.26
C LYS A 114 4.63 -4.81 6.84
N TYR A 115 5.11 -3.58 6.85
CA TYR A 115 6.39 -3.20 7.42
C TYR A 115 6.16 -2.38 8.69
N VAL A 116 6.89 -2.71 9.75
CA VAL A 116 6.83 -2.00 11.04
C VAL A 116 8.27 -1.72 11.46
N ASN A 117 8.69 -0.46 11.37
CA ASN A 117 10.11 -0.08 11.47
C ASN A 117 10.72 -0.42 12.84
N ASP A 118 9.96 -0.18 13.91
CA ASP A 118 10.36 -0.36 15.31
C ASP A 118 10.24 -1.81 15.83
N ILE A 119 9.77 -2.75 15.00
CA ILE A 119 9.57 -4.15 15.38
C ILE A 119 10.31 -5.12 14.44
N GLY A 120 10.15 -4.97 13.12
CA GLY A 120 10.79 -5.84 12.13
C GLY A 120 10.39 -7.34 12.24
N PRO A 121 11.24 -8.28 11.79
CA PRO A 121 12.56 -8.09 11.17
C PRO A 121 12.52 -7.95 9.64
N GLN A 122 11.35 -8.13 9.01
CA GLN A 122 11.26 -8.26 7.55
C GLN A 122 11.52 -6.93 6.84
N THR A 123 12.57 -6.91 6.01
CA THR A 123 12.99 -5.75 5.18
C THR A 123 12.98 -6.06 3.69
N LEU A 124 12.76 -7.33 3.32
CA LEU A 124 12.70 -7.81 1.94
C LEU A 124 11.35 -8.50 1.72
N PHE A 125 10.62 -8.01 0.73
CA PHE A 125 9.30 -8.52 0.36
C PHE A 125 9.35 -9.07 -1.06
N VAL A 126 9.10 -10.36 -1.22
CA VAL A 126 9.02 -11.00 -2.54
C VAL A 126 7.83 -10.41 -3.29
N LEU A 127 8.05 -10.02 -4.55
CA LEU A 127 7.00 -9.63 -5.49
C LEU A 127 6.66 -10.85 -6.34
N PRO A 128 5.59 -11.59 -6.03
CA PRO A 128 5.33 -12.87 -6.68
C PRO A 128 5.11 -12.68 -8.18
N GLU A 129 5.75 -13.53 -8.99
CA GLU A 129 5.48 -13.58 -10.43
C GLU A 129 3.99 -13.92 -10.67
N GLY A 130 3.44 -13.40 -11.75
CA GLY A 130 2.00 -13.45 -12.03
C GLY A 130 1.25 -12.26 -11.41
N LEU A 131 1.53 -11.90 -10.15
CA LEU A 131 1.07 -10.61 -9.60
C LEU A 131 1.95 -9.47 -10.09
N LEU A 132 3.26 -9.66 -10.08
CA LEU A 132 4.23 -8.84 -10.78
C LEU A 132 4.17 -9.20 -12.26
N ARG A 133 3.82 -8.22 -13.10
CA ARG A 133 3.86 -8.34 -14.56
C ARG A 133 5.31 -8.29 -14.99
N ARG A 134 5.84 -9.42 -15.49
CA ARG A 134 7.24 -9.53 -15.93
C ARG A 134 7.53 -8.72 -17.20
N LYS A 135 6.49 -8.48 -17.99
CA LYS A 135 6.52 -7.68 -19.22
C LYS A 135 5.35 -6.71 -19.25
N GLY A 136 5.63 -5.44 -18.99
CA GLY A 136 4.64 -4.37 -18.97
C GLY A 136 4.65 -3.54 -17.69
N THR A 137 3.57 -2.78 -17.50
CA THR A 137 3.45 -1.80 -16.42
C THR A 137 2.94 -2.43 -15.13
N ASN A 138 3.59 -2.10 -14.03
CA ASN A 138 3.20 -2.45 -12.68
C ASN A 138 2.90 -1.18 -11.88
N THR A 139 1.89 -1.24 -11.02
CA THR A 139 1.58 -0.21 -10.04
C THR A 139 2.10 -0.64 -8.67
N LEU A 140 2.92 0.20 -8.05
CA LEU A 140 3.33 0.07 -6.65
C LEU A 140 2.66 1.17 -5.85
N ALA A 141 2.02 0.80 -4.75
CA ALA A 141 1.46 1.74 -3.81
C ALA A 141 1.88 1.42 -2.38
N LEU A 142 1.98 2.44 -1.53
CA LEU A 142 2.43 2.29 -0.16
C LEU A 142 1.74 3.30 0.75
N SER A 143 1.14 2.82 1.85
CA SER A 143 0.77 3.72 2.96
C SER A 143 1.99 3.94 3.84
N LEU A 144 2.21 5.15 4.35
CA LEU A 144 3.18 5.43 5.41
C LEU A 144 2.46 6.12 6.56
N TRP A 145 2.38 5.42 7.70
CA TRP A 145 1.74 5.91 8.91
C TRP A 145 2.81 6.27 9.94
N SER A 146 3.07 7.58 10.10
CA SER A 146 3.89 8.10 11.19
C SER A 146 3.12 8.08 12.51
N LEU A 147 3.68 7.42 13.52
CA LEU A 147 3.12 7.37 14.87
C LEU A 147 3.64 8.50 15.76
N ASP A 148 4.67 9.19 15.31
CA ASP A 148 5.40 10.21 16.06
C ASP A 148 5.13 11.63 15.52
N GLN A 149 5.26 12.63 16.39
CA GLN A 149 4.97 14.04 16.06
C GLN A 149 6.00 14.63 15.11
N GLU A 150 7.20 14.06 15.05
CA GLU A 150 8.32 14.45 14.21
C GLU A 150 8.15 13.98 12.76
N GLY A 151 7.14 13.13 12.50
CA GLY A 151 6.96 12.48 11.21
C GLY A 151 7.83 11.24 11.06
N ALA A 152 7.83 10.70 9.84
CA ALA A 152 8.56 9.48 9.53
C ALA A 152 8.84 9.41 8.03
N SER A 153 9.95 8.77 7.67
CA SER A 153 10.34 8.48 6.29
C SER A 153 11.00 7.11 6.21
N ILE A 154 10.92 6.49 5.04
CA ILE A 154 11.63 5.25 4.73
C ILE A 154 13.05 5.62 4.30
N ALA A 155 14.10 5.10 4.96
CA ALA A 155 15.49 5.45 4.63
C ALA A 155 15.89 5.07 3.19
N GLY A 156 15.31 4.00 2.64
CA GLY A 156 15.57 3.55 1.27
C GLY A 156 14.51 2.56 0.78
N LEU A 157 14.18 2.63 -0.51
CA LEU A 157 13.20 1.75 -1.15
C LEU A 157 13.68 1.39 -2.56
N GLN A 158 13.87 0.10 -2.83
CA GLN A 158 14.47 -0.36 -4.09
C GLN A 158 13.87 -1.69 -4.56
N LEU A 159 13.84 -1.90 -5.86
CA LEU A 159 13.64 -3.24 -6.43
C LEU A 159 14.99 -3.92 -6.58
N VAL A 160 15.08 -5.16 -6.09
CA VAL A 160 16.29 -5.99 -6.21
C VAL A 160 15.93 -7.32 -6.86
N ALA A 161 16.88 -7.91 -7.59
CA ALA A 161 16.76 -9.24 -8.16
C ALA A 161 17.76 -10.18 -7.49
N ASP A 162 17.33 -11.41 -7.21
CA ASP A 162 18.19 -12.41 -6.55
C ASP A 162 19.20 -13.06 -7.49
N GLY A 163 18.99 -12.89 -8.80
CA GLY A 163 19.71 -13.59 -9.84
C GLY A 163 18.78 -13.94 -11.00
N SER A 164 19.33 -14.66 -11.97
CA SER A 164 18.61 -15.17 -13.13
C SER A 164 18.81 -16.67 -13.21
N PHE A 165 17.71 -17.41 -13.31
CA PHE A 165 17.70 -18.87 -13.25
C PHE A 165 16.95 -19.42 -14.45
N GLU A 166 17.59 -20.25 -15.27
CA GLU A 166 16.91 -20.88 -16.41
C GLU A 166 15.70 -21.70 -15.94
N THR A 167 14.60 -21.62 -16.68
CA THR A 167 13.37 -22.34 -16.38
C THR A 167 12.56 -22.61 -17.63
N SER A 168 11.85 -23.74 -17.64
CA SER A 168 10.82 -24.06 -18.64
C SER A 168 9.43 -23.56 -18.25
N LEU A 169 9.29 -22.90 -17.09
CA LEU A 169 8.02 -22.40 -16.61
C LEU A 169 7.50 -21.26 -17.49
N HIS A 170 6.24 -21.37 -17.94
CA HIS A 170 5.52 -20.29 -18.60
C HIS A 170 4.78 -19.45 -17.56
N PHE A 171 5.15 -18.18 -17.44
CA PHE A 171 4.50 -17.25 -16.53
C PHE A 171 3.21 -16.69 -17.15
N LYS A 172 2.15 -16.65 -16.35
CA LYS A 172 0.89 -16.00 -16.71
C LYS A 172 0.56 -14.93 -15.68
N ASP A 173 0.37 -13.71 -16.15
CA ASP A 173 -0.08 -12.60 -15.31
C ASP A 173 -1.52 -12.85 -14.84
N VAL A 174 -1.79 -12.48 -13.59
CA VAL A 174 -3.14 -12.48 -13.04
C VAL A 174 -3.88 -11.28 -13.62
N ASP A 175 -4.91 -11.56 -14.41
CA ASP A 175 -5.82 -10.56 -14.93
C ASP A 175 -6.83 -10.17 -13.83
N ALA A 176 -6.47 -9.14 -13.06
CA ALA A 176 -7.25 -8.66 -11.93
C ALA A 176 -7.94 -7.33 -12.27
N PRO A 177 -9.16 -7.09 -11.76
CA PRO A 177 -9.87 -5.83 -11.97
C PRO A 177 -9.04 -4.62 -11.52
N ASP A 178 -9.06 -3.58 -12.36
CA ASP A 178 -8.43 -2.29 -12.08
C ASP A 178 -9.39 -1.34 -11.34
N PHE A 179 -8.98 -0.08 -11.17
CA PHE A 179 -9.82 0.92 -10.54
C PHE A 179 -11.13 1.18 -11.32
N ALA A 180 -11.07 1.22 -12.64
CA ALA A 180 -12.23 1.51 -13.48
C ALA A 180 -13.31 0.43 -13.30
N ALA A 181 -12.90 -0.84 -13.27
CA ALA A 181 -13.79 -1.98 -13.03
C ALA A 181 -14.47 -1.95 -11.65
N GLN A 182 -13.85 -1.33 -10.65
CA GLN A 182 -14.37 -1.26 -9.28
C GLN A 182 -14.93 0.11 -8.88
N ARG A 183 -14.97 1.09 -9.80
CA ARG A 183 -15.29 2.48 -9.47
C ARG A 183 -16.65 2.67 -8.83
N SER A 184 -17.66 1.95 -9.31
CA SER A 184 -19.06 2.08 -8.87
C SER A 184 -19.29 1.63 -7.43
N GLY A 185 -18.49 0.68 -6.94
CA GLY A 185 -18.56 0.18 -5.56
C GLY A 185 -17.78 1.02 -4.56
N ARG A 186 -17.16 2.13 -4.98
CA ARG A 186 -16.23 2.92 -4.17
C ARG A 186 -16.69 4.37 -4.02
N PRO A 187 -16.48 4.99 -2.84
CA PRO A 187 -16.76 6.40 -2.64
C PRO A 187 -15.93 7.30 -3.57
N PRO A 188 -16.38 8.54 -3.83
CA PRO A 188 -15.57 9.51 -4.56
C PRO A 188 -14.31 9.86 -3.78
N ALA A 189 -13.19 10.00 -4.50
CA ALA A 189 -11.97 10.52 -3.93
C ALA A 189 -12.07 12.04 -3.79
N LEU A 190 -11.96 12.52 -2.57
CA LEU A 190 -11.68 13.90 -2.19
C LEU A 190 -10.18 14.18 -2.31
N SER A 191 -9.85 15.41 -2.73
CA SER A 191 -8.49 15.94 -2.65
C SER A 191 -8.18 16.30 -1.20
N VAL A 192 -7.09 15.75 -0.67
CA VAL A 192 -6.61 16.02 0.68
C VAL A 192 -5.11 16.30 0.57
N GLU A 193 -4.66 17.39 1.18
CA GLU A 193 -3.24 17.73 1.20
C GLU A 193 -2.43 16.68 1.99
N PRO A 194 -1.21 16.34 1.54
CA PRO A 194 -0.31 15.47 2.28
C PRO A 194 -0.02 16.03 3.68
N MET A 195 0.23 15.11 4.62
CA MET A 195 0.63 15.41 6.00
C MET A 195 2.11 15.73 6.13
#